data_AF-Q5QTX1-F1
#
_entry.id   AF-Q5QTX1-F1
#
_cell.length_a   1.000
_cell.length_b   1.000
_cell.length_c   1.000
_cell.angle_alpha   90.00
_cell.angle_beta   90.00
_cell.angle_gamma   90.00
#
_symmetry.space_group_name_H-M   'P 1'
#
loop_
_entity.id
_entity.type
_entity.pdbx_description
1 polymer ?
#
loop_
_entity_poly.entity_id
_entity_poly.type
_entity_poly.pdbx_seq_one_letter_code
_entity_poly.pdbx_strand_id
1 'polypeptide(L)'
;MKKVLSALTITALMASPVFADAQHKHGDDKTGSMSGMMHHEKMTSMNEHMQEMREAMEKIKSESDPKKRKKLMEEHMKSMQKGMQMMNHGMDKGMNKGEHKKGDKAEQMGKENMMNKMKMMEHRMDMMQKMMEQMMEHQSEEMKQGS
;
A
#
# COMPACT_ATOMS: atom_id res chain seq x y z
N MET A 1 1.17 -49.25 -6.27
CA MET A 1 1.76 -49.33 -7.63
C MET A 1 0.86 -48.48 -8.52
N LYS A 2 1.27 -47.43 -9.24
CA LYS A 2 2.54 -47.09 -9.89
C LYS A 2 2.78 -45.58 -9.74
N LYS A 3 4.03 -45.19 -9.48
CA LYS A 3 4.50 -43.80 -9.41
C LYS A 3 4.74 -43.28 -10.83
N VAL A 4 4.34 -42.04 -11.12
CA VAL A 4 4.73 -41.34 -12.36
C VAL A 4 5.77 -40.27 -12.02
N LEU A 5 7.01 -40.60 -12.35
CA LEU A 5 8.19 -39.73 -12.39
C LEU A 5 8.37 -39.28 -13.85
N SER A 6 8.32 -37.97 -14.12
CA SER A 6 8.85 -37.32 -15.34
C SER A 6 8.51 -35.83 -15.29
N ALA A 7 9.37 -34.88 -15.63
CA ALA A 7 10.79 -34.86 -15.91
C ALA A 7 11.20 -33.39 -15.72
N LEU A 8 12.36 -33.15 -15.09
CA LEU A 8 12.86 -31.82 -14.77
C LEU A 8 13.75 -31.37 -15.94
N THR A 9 13.23 -30.52 -16.82
CA THR A 9 14.02 -29.89 -17.90
C THR A 9 14.27 -28.43 -17.58
N ILE A 10 15.51 -28.12 -17.21
CA ILE A 10 16.05 -26.78 -17.09
C ILE A 10 16.43 -26.30 -18.49
N THR A 11 15.94 -25.14 -18.91
CA THR A 11 16.60 -24.34 -19.94
C THR A 11 16.41 -22.86 -19.62
N ALA A 12 17.50 -22.24 -19.17
CA ALA A 12 17.62 -20.81 -18.97
C ALA A 12 18.26 -20.18 -20.21
N LEU A 13 17.61 -19.15 -20.78
CA LEU A 13 18.28 -18.11 -21.55
C LEU A 13 17.61 -16.78 -21.22
N MET A 14 18.30 -15.97 -20.41
CA MET A 14 17.93 -14.59 -20.13
C MET A 14 18.52 -13.72 -21.25
N ALA A 15 17.68 -13.06 -22.04
CA ALA A 15 18.10 -11.99 -22.92
C ALA A 15 17.66 -10.66 -22.30
N SER A 16 18.62 -9.93 -21.74
CA SER A 16 18.41 -8.60 -21.17
C SER A 16 18.35 -7.54 -22.28
N PRO A 17 17.40 -6.59 -22.26
CA PRO A 17 17.53 -5.37 -23.04
C PRO A 17 18.62 -4.47 -22.45
N VAL A 18 19.52 -4.00 -23.33
CA VAL A 18 20.48 -2.92 -23.05
C VAL A 18 19.72 -1.61 -22.90
N PHE A 19 19.76 -1.01 -21.71
CA PHE A 19 19.28 0.36 -21.49
C PHE A 19 20.34 1.34 -22.02
N ALA A 20 19.92 2.20 -22.94
CA ALA A 20 20.70 3.37 -23.34
C ALA A 20 20.61 4.43 -22.22
N ASP A 21 21.75 4.69 -21.59
CA ASP A 21 21.95 5.84 -20.69
C ASP A 21 22.11 7.08 -21.57
N ALA A 22 21.07 7.93 -21.60
CA ALA A 22 21.13 9.23 -22.24
C ALA A 22 20.76 10.31 -21.21
N GLN A 23 21.83 10.97 -20.75
CA GLN A 23 21.87 12.32 -20.18
C GLN A 23 21.29 12.52 -18.77
N HIS A 24 22.20 12.30 -17.82
CA HIS A 24 22.40 13.20 -16.70
C HIS A 24 22.31 14.68 -17.12
N LYS A 25 21.29 15.39 -16.61
CA LYS A 25 21.42 16.81 -16.27
C LYS A 25 21.20 16.96 -14.78
N HIS A 26 22.30 17.26 -14.08
CA HIS A 26 22.33 17.68 -12.69
C HIS A 26 21.56 19.00 -12.54
N GLY A 27 20.45 18.96 -11.83
CA GLY A 27 19.94 20.08 -11.05
C GLY A 27 20.18 19.74 -9.59
N ASP A 28 21.23 20.31 -9.02
CA ASP A 28 21.61 20.23 -7.61
C ASP A 28 20.49 20.79 -6.72
N ASP A 29 20.01 19.97 -5.77
CA ASP A 29 19.48 20.43 -4.48
C ASP A 29 19.52 19.27 -3.47
N LYS A 30 20.74 18.91 -3.07
CA LYS A 30 21.00 17.98 -1.96
C LYS A 30 20.72 18.63 -0.59
N THR A 31 19.45 18.80 -0.26
CA THR A 31 19.01 18.98 1.15
C THR A 31 17.56 18.54 1.42
N GLY A 32 16.88 17.90 0.45
CA GLY A 32 15.57 17.25 0.63
C GLY A 32 15.63 15.72 0.87
N SER A 33 16.83 15.21 1.16
CA SER A 33 17.20 13.79 1.06
C SER A 33 16.60 12.91 2.17
N MET A 34 16.31 11.65 1.81
CA MET A 34 15.73 10.55 2.62
C MET A 34 14.24 10.64 2.99
N SER A 35 13.71 11.79 3.41
CA SER A 35 12.32 11.86 3.91
C SER A 35 11.25 11.66 2.82
N GLY A 36 11.43 12.27 1.64
CA GLY A 36 10.48 12.15 0.53
C GLY A 36 10.51 10.77 -0.17
N MET A 37 11.68 10.14 -0.23
CA MET A 37 11.87 8.80 -0.79
C MET A 37 11.21 7.72 0.09
N MET A 38 11.41 7.78 1.42
CA MET A 38 10.72 6.89 2.36
C MET A 38 9.19 7.05 2.30
N HIS A 39 8.70 8.27 2.04
CA HIS A 39 7.27 8.52 1.92
C HIS A 39 6.67 7.87 0.67
N HIS A 40 7.36 7.97 -0.48
CA HIS A 40 6.90 7.35 -1.72
C HIS A 40 6.87 5.81 -1.60
N GLU A 41 7.93 5.21 -1.06
CA GLU A 41 8.02 3.76 -0.85
C GLU A 41 6.91 3.24 0.08
N LYS A 42 6.62 3.98 1.16
CA LYS A 42 5.52 3.66 2.07
C LYS A 42 4.15 3.75 1.38
N MET A 43 3.93 4.74 0.51
CA MET A 43 2.67 4.90 -0.23
C MET A 43 2.47 3.76 -1.24
N THR A 44 3.54 3.34 -1.92
CA THR A 44 3.51 2.18 -2.82
C THR A 44 3.20 0.90 -2.05
N SER A 45 3.90 0.63 -0.95
CA SER A 45 3.65 -0.55 -0.11
C SER A 45 2.22 -0.58 0.45
N MET A 46 1.66 0.58 0.79
CA MET A 46 0.28 0.69 1.24
C MET A 46 -0.70 0.36 0.10
N ASN A 47 -0.45 0.84 -1.12
CA ASN A 47 -1.29 0.57 -2.28
C ASN A 47 -1.26 -0.91 -2.68
N GLU A 48 -0.08 -1.54 -2.64
CA GLU A 48 0.08 -2.99 -2.82
C GLU A 48 -0.71 -3.77 -1.77
N HIS A 49 -0.59 -3.41 -0.49
CA HIS A 49 -1.34 -4.04 0.59
C HIS A 49 -2.87 -3.91 0.38
N MET A 50 -3.34 -2.75 -0.09
CA MET A 50 -4.76 -2.54 -0.43
C MET A 50 -5.21 -3.41 -1.61
N GLN A 51 -4.35 -3.61 -2.60
CA GLN A 51 -4.65 -4.51 -3.72
C GLN A 51 -4.75 -5.97 -3.24
N GLU A 52 -3.79 -6.44 -2.44
CA GLU A 52 -3.83 -7.78 -1.84
C GLU A 52 -5.11 -8.03 -1.04
N MET A 53 -5.58 -7.03 -0.29
CA MET A 53 -6.83 -7.15 0.46
C MET A 53 -8.05 -7.26 -0.46
N ARG A 54 -8.07 -6.58 -1.61
CA ARG A 54 -9.16 -6.72 -2.59
C ARG A 54 -9.20 -8.11 -3.19
N GLU A 55 -8.03 -8.61 -3.61
CA GLU A 55 -7.89 -9.97 -4.15
C GLU A 55 -8.28 -11.03 -3.11
N ALA A 56 -7.90 -10.82 -1.83
CA ALA A 56 -8.33 -11.68 -0.74
C ALA A 56 -9.85 -11.72 -0.57
N MET A 57 -10.53 -10.57 -0.69
CA MET A 57 -12.00 -10.50 -0.63
C MET A 57 -12.67 -11.16 -1.82
N GLU A 58 -12.15 -10.99 -3.03
CA GLU A 58 -12.66 -11.69 -4.22
C GLU A 58 -12.51 -13.21 -4.06
N LYS A 59 -11.39 -13.66 -3.52
CA LYS A 59 -11.16 -15.08 -3.20
C LYS A 59 -12.16 -15.59 -2.18
N ILE A 60 -12.52 -14.78 -1.18
CA ILE A 60 -13.54 -15.17 -0.20
C ILE A 60 -14.93 -15.27 -0.85
N LYS A 61 -15.30 -14.29 -1.67
CA LYS A 61 -16.59 -14.28 -2.39
C LYS A 61 -16.73 -15.47 -3.34
N SER A 62 -15.63 -15.92 -3.95
CA SER A 62 -15.62 -17.05 -4.90
C SER A 62 -15.40 -18.43 -4.27
N GLU A 63 -14.82 -18.51 -3.07
CA GLU A 63 -14.64 -19.79 -2.36
C GLU A 63 -16.00 -20.39 -1.99
N SER A 64 -16.25 -21.65 -2.34
CA SER A 64 -17.53 -22.32 -2.10
C SER A 64 -17.56 -23.13 -0.80
N ASP A 65 -16.39 -23.55 -0.31
CA ASP A 65 -16.29 -24.31 0.94
C ASP A 65 -16.42 -23.36 2.16
N PRO A 66 -17.45 -23.51 3.01
CA PRO A 66 -17.68 -22.61 4.13
C PRO A 66 -16.54 -22.64 5.16
N LYS A 67 -15.85 -23.77 5.34
CA LYS A 67 -14.73 -23.86 6.29
C LYS A 67 -13.51 -23.11 5.75
N LYS A 68 -13.23 -23.23 4.45
CA LYS A 68 -12.14 -22.49 3.81
C LYS A 68 -12.47 -21.00 3.72
N ARG A 69 -13.71 -20.66 3.39
CA ARG A 69 -14.20 -19.28 3.34
C ARG A 69 -14.02 -18.57 4.68
N LYS A 70 -14.39 -19.24 5.79
CA LYS A 70 -14.17 -18.71 7.14
C LYS A 70 -12.69 -18.49 7.46
N LYS A 71 -11.82 -19.45 7.12
CA LYS A 71 -10.38 -19.29 7.30
C LYS A 71 -9.83 -18.10 6.50
N LEU A 72 -10.25 -17.95 5.25
CA LEU A 72 -9.86 -16.82 4.41
C LEU A 72 -10.37 -15.49 4.98
N MET A 73 -11.56 -15.46 5.58
CA MET A 73 -12.06 -14.29 6.32
C MET A 73 -11.15 -13.92 7.49
N GLU A 74 -10.78 -14.88 8.33
CA GLU A 74 -9.86 -14.62 9.44
C GLU A 74 -8.50 -14.08 8.97
N GLU A 75 -7.98 -14.60 7.86
CA GLU A 75 -6.74 -14.11 7.23
C GLU A 75 -6.92 -12.68 6.69
N HIS A 76 -8.04 -12.39 6.02
CA HIS A 76 -8.36 -11.05 5.53
C HIS A 76 -8.48 -10.03 6.67
N MET A 77 -9.11 -10.40 7.80
CA MET A 77 -9.19 -9.54 9.00
C MET A 77 -7.80 -9.20 9.55
N LYS A 78 -6.90 -10.18 9.64
CA LYS A 78 -5.51 -9.97 10.09
C LYS A 78 -4.75 -9.05 9.12
N SER A 79 -4.94 -9.24 7.82
CA SER A 79 -4.37 -8.35 6.81
C SER A 79 -4.87 -6.91 6.96
N MET A 80 -6.17 -6.73 7.20
CA MET A 80 -6.78 -5.43 7.45
C MET A 80 -6.20 -4.72 8.68
N GLN A 81 -6.03 -5.47 9.79
CA GLN A 81 -5.38 -4.94 11.00
C GLN A 81 -3.94 -4.50 10.74
N LYS A 82 -3.18 -5.29 9.97
CA LYS A 82 -1.80 -4.97 9.60
C LYS A 82 -1.72 -3.69 8.76
N GLY A 83 -2.62 -3.54 7.78
CA GLY A 83 -2.73 -2.31 6.98
C GLY A 83 -3.02 -1.08 7.84
N MET A 84 -3.91 -1.22 8.83
CA MET A 84 -4.27 -0.13 9.75
C MET A 84 -3.08 0.27 10.64
N GLN A 85 -2.29 -0.69 11.10
CA GLN A 85 -1.05 -0.42 11.84
C GLN A 85 0.00 0.28 10.98
N MET A 86 0.18 -0.13 9.73
CA MET A 86 1.12 0.51 8.81
C MET A 86 0.74 1.98 8.55
N MET A 87 -0.56 2.27 8.44
CA MET A 87 -1.10 3.62 8.34
C MET A 87 -0.83 4.45 9.60
N ASN A 88 -1.11 3.88 10.78
CA ASN A 88 -0.95 4.59 12.06
C ASN A 88 0.51 4.96 12.33
N HIS A 89 1.44 4.02 12.11
CA HIS A 89 2.88 4.27 12.24
C HIS A 89 3.45 5.19 11.14
N GLY A 90 2.71 5.42 10.05
CA GLY A 90 3.04 6.42 9.03
C GLY A 90 2.75 7.86 9.45
N MET A 91 1.74 8.07 10.29
CA MET A 91 1.27 9.41 10.65
C MET A 91 2.10 10.09 11.74
N ASP A 92 2.52 9.35 12.77
CA ASP A 92 3.19 9.94 13.95
C ASP A 92 4.53 10.61 13.62
N LYS A 93 5.26 10.08 12.63
CA LYS A 93 6.60 10.57 12.28
C LYS A 93 6.61 11.83 11.39
N GLY A 94 5.50 12.15 10.72
CA GLY A 94 5.44 13.23 9.73
C GLY A 94 4.82 14.53 10.25
N MET A 95 3.86 14.46 11.17
CA MET A 95 3.13 15.64 11.65
C MET A 95 3.77 16.32 12.87
N ASN A 96 4.54 15.59 13.69
CA ASN A 96 5.04 16.11 14.97
C ASN A 96 6.43 16.79 14.89
N LYS A 97 6.97 17.01 13.68
CA LYS A 97 8.35 17.54 13.49
C LYS A 97 8.40 18.86 12.71
N GLY A 98 7.35 19.68 12.79
CA GLY A 98 7.20 20.91 12.01
C GLY A 98 6.92 22.20 12.77
N GLU A 99 6.72 22.20 14.09
CA GLU A 99 6.18 23.38 14.80
C GLU A 99 7.17 24.18 15.66
N HIS A 100 8.47 24.17 15.34
CA HIS A 100 9.43 25.04 16.02
C HIS A 100 10.46 25.68 15.08
N LYS A 101 10.04 26.51 14.10
CA LYS A 101 10.88 27.62 13.61
C LYS A 101 10.04 28.83 13.23
N LYS A 102 10.01 29.81 14.14
CA LYS A 102 9.72 31.23 13.86
C LYS A 102 10.61 31.72 12.70
N GLY A 103 10.05 32.47 11.76
CA GLY A 103 10.83 33.27 10.81
C GLY A 103 9.98 33.80 9.64
N ASP A 104 10.05 35.11 9.44
CA ASP A 104 9.25 35.99 8.57
C ASP A 104 9.34 35.73 7.03
N LYS A 105 9.24 34.47 6.58
CA LYS A 105 9.17 34.10 5.15
C LYS A 105 7.98 33.16 4.82
N ALA A 106 6.91 33.24 5.60
CA ALA A 106 5.81 32.27 5.57
C ALA A 106 4.76 32.47 4.46
N GLU A 107 4.71 33.63 3.80
CA GLU A 107 3.52 34.03 3.04
C GLU A 107 3.48 33.50 1.59
N GLN A 108 4.63 33.36 0.93
CA GLN A 108 4.70 32.90 -0.47
C GLN A 108 4.89 31.38 -0.60
N MET A 109 5.52 30.74 0.41
CA MET A 109 5.62 29.27 0.53
C MET A 109 4.37 28.62 1.15
N GLY A 110 3.38 29.40 1.60
CA GLY A 110 2.20 28.89 2.29
C GLY A 110 1.19 28.19 1.36
N LYS A 111 1.05 28.64 0.10
CA LYS A 111 0.01 28.12 -0.81
C LYS A 111 0.34 26.76 -1.42
N GLU A 112 1.54 26.57 -1.95
CA GLU A 112 1.97 25.25 -2.46
C GLU A 112 2.04 24.21 -1.35
N ASN A 113 2.55 24.59 -0.17
CA ASN A 113 2.59 23.71 0.99
C ASN A 113 1.18 23.35 1.49
N MET A 114 0.24 24.30 1.49
CA MET A 114 -1.17 24.00 1.78
C MET A 114 -1.80 23.07 0.75
N MET A 115 -1.62 23.31 -0.56
CA MET A 115 -2.18 22.45 -1.60
C MET A 115 -1.63 21.02 -1.52
N ASN A 116 -0.32 20.87 -1.27
CA ASN A 116 0.29 19.55 -1.09
C ASN A 116 -0.21 18.84 0.18
N LYS A 117 -0.38 19.59 1.28
CA LYS A 117 -0.99 19.05 2.51
C LYS A 117 -2.44 18.61 2.27
N MET A 118 -3.21 19.38 1.50
CA MET A 118 -4.60 19.08 1.18
C MET A 118 -4.72 17.83 0.31
N LYS A 119 -3.87 17.69 -0.73
CA LYS A 119 -3.78 16.47 -1.56
C LYS A 119 -3.41 15.23 -0.73
N MET A 120 -2.47 15.36 0.20
CA MET A 120 -2.12 14.24 1.10
C MET A 120 -3.27 13.88 2.03
N MET A 121 -4.02 14.86 2.52
CA MET A 121 -5.20 14.63 3.35
C MET A 121 -6.33 13.97 2.56
N GLU A 122 -6.56 14.38 1.32
CA GLU A 122 -7.53 13.77 0.41
C GLU A 122 -7.18 12.31 0.11
N HIS A 123 -5.92 12.04 -0.24
CA HIS A 123 -5.47 10.66 -0.48
C HIS A 123 -5.60 9.77 0.77
N ARG A 124 -5.36 10.34 1.95
CA ARG A 124 -5.59 9.66 3.23
C ARG A 124 -7.08 9.31 3.42
N MET A 125 -7.97 10.24 3.09
CA MET A 125 -9.42 10.02 3.19
C MET A 125 -9.88 8.93 2.21
N ASP A 126 -9.41 8.96 0.96
CA ASP A 126 -9.71 7.93 -0.03
C ASP A 126 -9.25 6.53 0.42
N MET A 127 -8.04 6.41 0.96
CA MET A 127 -7.57 5.12 1.50
C MET A 127 -8.40 4.64 2.68
N MET A 128 -8.73 5.53 3.61
CA MET A 128 -9.57 5.20 4.78
C MET A 128 -10.98 4.76 4.34
N GLN A 129 -11.54 5.42 3.33
CA GLN A 129 -12.84 5.07 2.75
C GLN A 129 -12.82 3.67 2.13
N LYS A 130 -11.80 3.35 1.33
CA LYS A 130 -11.64 2.01 0.73
C LYS A 130 -11.49 0.91 1.79
N MET A 131 -10.75 1.18 2.87
CA MET A 131 -10.61 0.22 3.96
C MET A 131 -11.94 -0.01 4.70
N MET A 132 -12.72 1.06 4.93
CA MET A 132 -14.05 0.96 5.54
C MET A 132 -15.02 0.17 4.65
N GLU A 133 -14.98 0.40 3.34
CA GLU A 133 -15.76 -0.36 2.37
C GLU A 133 -15.45 -1.86 2.46
N GLN A 134 -14.17 -2.24 2.46
CA GLN A 134 -13.77 -3.64 2.62
C GLN A 134 -14.18 -4.23 3.97
N MET A 135 -14.20 -3.43 5.03
CA MET A 135 -14.67 -3.88 6.34
C MET A 135 -16.17 -4.16 6.33
N MET A 136 -16.95 -3.29 5.67
CA MET A 136 -18.39 -3.53 5.49
C MET A 136 -18.64 -4.77 4.63
N GLU A 137 -17.87 -4.96 3.56
CA GLU A 137 -17.95 -6.18 2.76
C GLU A 137 -17.62 -7.43 3.58
N HIS A 138 -16.56 -7.38 4.39
CA HIS A 138 -16.18 -8.46 5.30
C HIS A 138 -17.35 -8.83 6.21
N GLN A 139 -17.93 -7.85 6.92
CA GLN A 139 -19.07 -8.09 7.80
C GLN A 139 -20.28 -8.66 7.05
N SER A 140 -20.54 -8.17 5.83
CA SER A 140 -21.62 -8.69 5.00
C SER A 140 -21.43 -10.17 4.66
N GLU A 141 -20.19 -10.60 4.37
CA GLU A 141 -19.86 -11.98 4.06
C GLU A 141 -19.81 -12.88 5.31
N GLU A 142 -19.45 -12.34 6.47
CA GLU A 142 -19.56 -13.05 7.74
C GLU A 142 -21.02 -13.31 8.12
N MET A 143 -21.91 -12.31 7.96
CA MET A 143 -23.34 -12.47 8.22
C MET A 143 -23.98 -13.54 7.32
N LYS A 144 -23.57 -13.63 6.05
CA LYS A 144 -24.00 -14.68 5.11
C LYS A 144 -23.55 -16.09 5.51
N GLN A 145 -22.46 -16.22 6.27
CA GLN A 145 -21.94 -17.51 6.73
C GLN A 145 -22.56 -17.97 8.05
N GLY A 146 -23.03 -17.03 8.88
CA GLY A 146 -23.67 -17.31 10.16
C GLY A 146 -25.19 -17.52 10.11
N SER A 147 -25.82 -17.28 8.95
CA SER A 147 -27.25 -17.51 8.68
C SER A 147 -27.48 -18.86 8.03
#